data_AF-A0A9D8ASD2-F1
#
_entry.id   AF-A0A9D8ASD2-F1
#
_cell.length_a   1.000
_cell.length_b   1.000
_cell.length_c   1.000
_cell.angle_alpha   90.00
_cell.angle_beta   90.00
_cell.angle_gamma   90.00
#
_symmetry.space_group_name_H-M   'P 1'
#
loop_
_entity.id
_entity.type
_entity.pdbx_description
1 polymer ?
#
loop_
_entity_poly.entity_id
_entity_poly.type
_entity_poly.pdbx_seq_one_letter_code
_entity_poly.pdbx_strand_id
1 'polypeptide(L)'
;MKNIKYFSLTILFFLVLFTSLSFAQQDDFQLYYKARKLLQQREYEKAQESFELLKTKYPNSRYIDDAGFWSAYILEKQGKDSDSFDEYKKFKNKYPRSAWVDDAESQQIDIAEKLARRGDRKHVNFIVNKLQSSDKKIKYRAAVSLGKLRDQRALPVLKQMEKNGDKDMGSVAKSLIRNVEKKPIKVTPRFRARPDKKKIPDDFQSKRRTVRQPGRRSSEKMPDYRKQTSGRRTASPKIGRPSRGSGTKSR
;
A
#
# COMPACT_ATOMS: atom_id res chain seq x y z
N MET A 1 41.02 2.45 54.86
CA MET A 1 39.68 3.06 54.65
C MET A 1 39.52 3.81 53.31
N LYS A 2 40.36 3.61 52.28
CA LYS A 2 40.23 4.34 50.99
C LYS A 2 39.33 3.64 49.95
N ASN A 3 39.13 2.32 50.03
CA ASN A 3 38.45 1.53 48.99
C ASN A 3 36.92 1.63 49.01
N ILE A 4 36.31 1.98 50.14
CA ILE A 4 34.84 2.12 50.27
C ILE A 4 34.33 3.36 49.52
N LYS A 5 35.15 4.43 49.44
CA LYS A 5 34.79 5.66 48.72
C LYS A 5 34.67 5.44 47.21
N TYR A 6 35.57 4.65 46.62
CA TYR A 6 35.52 4.34 45.19
C TYR A 6 34.36 3.41 44.83
N PHE A 7 34.01 2.46 45.71
CA PHE A 7 32.87 1.56 45.51
C PHE A 7 31.52 2.30 45.47
N SER A 8 31.33 3.27 46.37
CA SER A 8 30.14 4.14 46.37
C SER A 8 30.05 5.01 45.11
N LEU A 9 31.18 5.54 44.64
CA LEU A 9 31.24 6.39 43.45
C LEU A 9 30.96 5.61 42.15
N THR A 10 31.43 4.35 42.06
CA THR A 10 31.15 3.47 40.92
C THR A 10 29.68 3.05 40.87
N ILE A 11 29.06 2.78 42.02
CA ILE A 11 27.62 2.46 42.06
C ILE A 11 26.80 3.68 41.62
N LEU A 12 27.13 4.89 42.09
CA LEU A 12 26.44 6.11 41.68
C LEU A 12 26.61 6.39 40.18
N PHE A 13 27.81 6.17 39.63
CA PHE A 13 28.07 6.30 38.19
C PHE A 13 27.26 5.29 37.37
N PHE A 14 27.24 4.01 37.79
CA PHE A 14 26.40 3.00 37.15
C PHE A 14 24.91 3.29 37.30
N LEU A 15 24.45 3.85 38.43
CA LEU A 15 23.04 4.20 38.66
C LEU A 15 22.62 5.41 37.82
N VAL A 16 23.51 6.40 37.63
CA VAL A 16 23.32 7.52 36.71
C VAL A 16 23.38 7.06 35.23
N LEU A 17 24.28 6.12 34.88
CA LEU A 17 24.29 5.53 33.55
C LEU A 17 23.05 4.66 33.27
N PHE A 18 22.56 3.92 34.26
CA PHE A 18 21.39 3.06 34.11
C PHE A 18 20.08 3.87 33.99
N THR A 19 19.99 5.00 34.71
CA THR A 19 18.84 5.92 34.62
C THR A 19 18.83 6.73 33.32
N SER A 20 19.99 7.22 32.85
CA SER A 20 20.09 7.94 31.57
C SER A 20 19.81 7.05 30.35
N LEU A 21 20.19 5.77 30.41
CA LEU A 21 19.86 4.79 29.36
C LEU A 21 18.36 4.48 29.31
N SER A 22 17.68 4.52 30.47
CA SER A 22 16.23 4.27 30.58
C SER A 22 15.37 5.42 30.06
N PHE A 23 15.84 6.67 30.17
CA PHE A 23 15.09 7.85 29.70
C PHE A 23 15.06 7.97 28.17
N ALA A 24 16.13 7.53 27.48
CA ALA A 24 16.18 7.52 26.02
C ALA A 24 15.22 6.50 25.37
N GLN A 25 14.89 5.42 26.08
CA GLN A 25 13.99 4.36 25.62
C GLN A 25 12.50 4.76 25.69
N GLN A 26 12.18 5.87 26.36
CA GLN A 26 10.80 6.30 26.56
C GLN A 26 10.30 7.21 25.44
N ASP A 27 11.18 7.84 24.65
CA ASP A 27 10.78 8.85 23.66
C ASP A 27 10.34 8.27 22.30
N ASP A 28 10.98 7.21 21.81
CA ASP A 28 10.73 6.67 20.48
C ASP A 28 9.33 6.02 20.37
N PHE A 29 8.95 5.25 21.40
CA PHE A 29 7.61 4.70 21.54
C PHE A 29 6.54 5.79 21.60
N GLN A 30 6.80 6.93 22.26
CA GLN A 30 5.82 8.01 22.35
C GLN A 30 5.58 8.67 20.99
N LEU A 31 6.65 8.86 20.19
CA LEU A 31 6.50 9.33 18.81
C LEU A 31 5.71 8.35 17.96
N TYR A 32 6.02 7.05 18.06
CA TYR A 32 5.27 6.00 17.38
C TYR A 32 3.79 5.99 17.80
N TYR A 33 3.52 5.99 19.10
CA TYR A 33 2.17 5.96 19.65
C TYR A 33 1.36 7.20 19.24
N LYS A 34 1.97 8.39 19.29
CA LYS A 34 1.37 9.64 18.80
C LYS A 34 1.01 9.52 17.33
N ALA A 35 1.93 9.06 16.48
CA ALA A 35 1.69 8.87 15.05
C ALA A 35 0.53 7.90 14.79
N ARG A 36 0.46 6.78 15.54
CA ARG A 36 -0.62 5.80 15.45
C ARG A 36 -1.98 6.37 15.87
N LYS A 37 -2.02 7.18 16.95
CA LYS A 37 -3.23 7.86 17.40
C LYS A 37 -3.73 8.84 16.34
N LEU A 38 -2.84 9.63 15.74
CA LEU A 38 -3.16 10.55 14.65
C LEU A 38 -3.66 9.80 13.41
N LEU A 39 -3.09 8.64 13.10
CA LEU A 39 -3.56 7.80 12.00
C LEU A 39 -5.00 7.31 12.22
N GLN A 40 -5.35 6.93 13.45
CA GLN A 40 -6.74 6.55 13.80
C GLN A 40 -7.71 7.73 13.66
N GLN A 41 -7.23 8.95 13.94
CA GLN A 41 -7.96 10.20 13.75
C GLN A 41 -8.01 10.65 12.28
N ARG A 42 -7.33 9.94 11.37
CA ARG A 42 -7.15 10.30 9.95
C ARG A 42 -6.40 11.61 9.71
N GLU A 43 -5.62 12.04 10.70
CA GLU A 43 -4.72 13.18 10.58
C GLU A 43 -3.41 12.72 9.92
N TYR A 44 -3.50 12.41 8.63
CA TYR A 44 -2.46 11.74 7.86
C TYR A 44 -1.15 12.51 7.80
N GLU A 45 -1.22 13.82 7.62
CA GLU A 45 -0.06 14.70 7.53
C GLU A 45 0.70 14.73 8.86
N LYS A 46 0.00 14.95 9.98
CA LYS A 46 0.61 14.97 11.31
C LYS A 46 1.13 13.58 11.74
N ALA A 47 0.45 12.52 11.33
CA ALA A 47 0.92 11.16 11.56
C ALA A 47 2.25 10.93 10.81
N GLN A 48 2.33 11.37 9.55
CA GLN A 48 3.54 11.28 8.74
C GLN A 48 4.69 12.08 9.35
N GLU A 49 4.45 13.31 9.79
CA GLU A 49 5.46 14.13 10.50
C GLU A 49 6.01 13.41 11.73
N SER A 50 5.14 12.79 12.53
CA SER A 50 5.55 12.06 13.73
C SER A 50 6.36 10.80 13.40
N PHE A 51 6.01 10.08 12.31
CA PHE A 51 6.80 8.95 11.82
C PHE A 51 8.17 9.37 11.24
N GLU A 52 8.24 10.48 10.52
CA GLU A 52 9.51 11.00 10.00
C GLU A 52 10.42 11.51 11.12
N LEU A 53 9.84 12.16 12.13
CA LEU A 53 10.59 12.55 13.32
C LEU A 53 11.15 11.34 14.07
N LEU A 54 10.36 10.26 14.20
CA LEU A 54 10.83 8.99 14.76
C LEU A 54 12.01 8.43 13.96
N LYS A 55 11.91 8.40 12.62
CA LYS A 55 12.99 7.91 11.75
C LYS A 55 14.27 8.73 11.85
N THR A 56 14.14 10.04 12.01
CA THR A 56 15.28 10.96 12.06
C THR A 56 15.95 10.95 13.42
N LYS A 57 15.16 11.01 14.52
CA LYS A 57 15.68 11.11 15.88
C LYS A 57 16.12 9.75 16.44
N TYR A 58 15.47 8.66 16.02
CA TYR A 58 15.73 7.31 16.54
C TYR A 58 15.87 6.28 15.41
N PRO A 59 16.86 6.41 14.50
CA PRO A 59 16.99 5.55 13.32
C PRO A 59 17.17 4.06 13.62
N ASN A 60 17.61 3.71 14.83
CA ASN A 60 17.77 2.33 15.31
C ASN A 60 16.59 1.83 16.15
N SER A 61 15.51 2.60 16.25
CA SER A 61 14.32 2.20 17.00
C SER A 61 13.68 0.95 16.42
N ARG A 62 13.13 0.11 17.30
CA ARG A 62 12.36 -1.09 16.93
C ARG A 62 11.04 -0.79 16.22
N TYR A 63 10.66 0.49 16.08
CA TYR A 63 9.42 0.94 15.44
C TYR A 63 9.65 1.54 14.04
N ILE A 64 10.88 1.48 13.54
CA ILE A 64 11.27 2.14 12.27
C ILE A 64 10.69 1.44 11.05
N ASP A 65 10.60 0.12 11.11
CA ASP A 65 9.91 -0.68 10.11
C ASP A 65 8.39 -0.46 10.18
N ASP A 66 7.79 -0.47 11.37
CA ASP A 66 6.39 -0.07 11.56
C ASP A 66 6.11 1.30 10.92
N ALA A 67 6.95 2.30 11.20
CA ALA A 67 6.81 3.64 10.64
C ALA A 67 6.91 3.64 9.12
N GLY A 68 7.81 2.82 8.54
CA GLY A 68 7.90 2.63 7.08
C GLY A 68 6.61 2.07 6.48
N PHE A 69 6.06 1.02 7.09
CA PHE A 69 4.79 0.42 6.66
C PHE A 69 3.63 1.43 6.74
N TRP A 70 3.50 2.13 7.88
CA TRP A 70 2.42 3.09 8.08
C TRP A 70 2.54 4.32 7.19
N SER A 71 3.76 4.76 6.84
CA SER A 71 3.96 5.82 5.84
C SER A 71 3.43 5.43 4.46
N ALA A 72 3.70 4.20 3.99
CA ALA A 72 3.17 3.72 2.72
C ALA A 72 1.63 3.61 2.76
N TYR A 73 1.07 3.19 3.89
CA TYR A 73 -0.38 3.15 4.12
C TYR A 73 -1.01 4.55 4.09
N ILE A 74 -0.34 5.56 4.67
CA ILE A 74 -0.83 6.95 4.66
C ILE A 74 -0.96 7.45 3.22
N LEU A 75 0.03 7.20 2.37
CA LEU A 75 -0.02 7.57 0.95
C LEU A 75 -1.21 6.93 0.23
N GLU A 76 -1.49 5.66 0.53
CA GLU A 76 -2.68 4.95 0.02
C GLU A 76 -3.97 5.69 0.42
N LYS A 77 -4.10 6.10 1.68
CA LYS A 77 -5.29 6.80 2.19
C LYS A 77 -5.45 8.22 1.65
N GLN A 78 -4.35 8.86 1.25
CA GLN A 78 -4.37 10.12 0.51
C GLN A 78 -4.70 9.95 -0.98
N GLY A 79 -4.89 8.71 -1.46
CA GLY A 79 -5.16 8.42 -2.87
C GLY A 79 -3.93 8.46 -3.78
N LYS A 80 -2.73 8.61 -3.21
CA LYS A 80 -1.44 8.60 -3.91
C LYS A 80 -1.01 7.15 -4.16
N ASP A 81 -1.81 6.45 -4.96
CA ASP A 81 -1.68 5.01 -5.17
C ASP A 81 -0.31 4.62 -5.77
N SER A 82 0.21 5.40 -6.73
CA SER A 82 1.53 5.12 -7.33
C SER A 82 2.65 5.25 -6.30
N ASP A 83 2.65 6.34 -5.53
CA ASP A 83 3.67 6.59 -4.51
C ASP A 83 3.60 5.52 -3.41
N SER A 84 2.39 5.15 -3.00
CA SER A 84 2.17 4.08 -2.01
C SER A 84 2.69 2.73 -2.52
N PHE A 85 2.44 2.39 -3.79
CA PHE A 85 2.95 1.16 -4.39
C PHE A 85 4.47 1.09 -4.34
N ASP A 86 5.15 2.19 -4.69
CA ASP A 86 6.61 2.27 -4.67
C ASP A 86 7.16 2.28 -3.24
N GLU A 87 6.47 2.93 -2.30
CA GLU A 87 6.92 2.98 -0.90
C GLU A 87 6.80 1.61 -0.22
N TYR A 88 5.74 0.84 -0.50
CA TYR A 88 5.67 -0.56 -0.07
C TYR A 88 6.79 -1.42 -0.67
N LYS A 89 7.22 -1.15 -1.91
CA LYS A 89 8.38 -1.82 -2.52
C LYS A 89 9.67 -1.49 -1.74
N LYS A 90 9.92 -0.21 -1.50
CA LYS A 90 11.11 0.24 -0.75
C LYS A 90 11.11 -0.32 0.66
N PHE A 91 9.97 -0.29 1.34
CA PHE A 91 9.79 -0.86 2.67
C PHE A 91 10.24 -2.33 2.73
N LYS A 92 9.72 -3.19 1.84
CA LYS A 92 10.08 -4.61 1.83
C LYS A 92 11.56 -4.86 1.50
N ASN A 93 12.14 -4.04 0.63
CA ASN A 93 13.56 -4.14 0.30
C ASN A 93 14.45 -3.72 1.49
N LYS A 94 14.04 -2.67 2.22
CA LYS A 94 14.79 -2.11 3.34
C LYS A 94 14.64 -2.93 4.62
N TYR A 95 13.45 -3.50 4.86
CA TYR A 95 13.12 -4.26 6.06
C TYR A 95 12.60 -5.67 5.74
N PRO A 96 13.40 -6.53 5.08
CA PRO A 96 12.95 -7.85 4.61
C PRO A 96 12.60 -8.83 5.73
N ARG A 97 12.99 -8.53 6.98
CA ARG A 97 12.67 -9.34 8.18
C ARG A 97 11.57 -8.73 9.05
N SER A 98 10.95 -7.64 8.60
CA SER A 98 9.87 -7.00 9.35
C SER A 98 8.65 -7.92 9.44
N ALA A 99 7.92 -7.84 10.54
CA ALA A 99 6.63 -8.52 10.70
C ALA A 99 5.58 -8.03 9.69
N TRP A 100 5.79 -6.86 9.07
CA TRP A 100 4.84 -6.24 8.14
C TRP A 100 5.09 -6.60 6.66
N VAL A 101 6.06 -7.47 6.34
CA VAL A 101 6.41 -7.77 4.93
C VAL A 101 5.23 -8.39 4.18
N ASP A 102 4.55 -9.37 4.79
CA ASP A 102 3.42 -10.06 4.16
C ASP A 102 2.22 -9.13 3.97
N ASP A 103 1.96 -8.26 4.96
CA ASP A 103 0.91 -7.24 4.89
C ASP A 103 1.25 -6.17 3.85
N ALA A 104 2.51 -5.73 3.78
CA ALA A 104 2.98 -4.77 2.78
C ALA A 104 2.83 -5.34 1.37
N GLU A 105 3.16 -6.61 1.18
CA GLU A 105 3.00 -7.28 -0.10
C GLU A 105 1.53 -7.43 -0.50
N SER A 106 0.69 -7.78 0.46
CA SER A 106 -0.76 -7.79 0.31
C SER A 106 -1.33 -6.44 -0.11
N GLN A 107 -0.98 -5.36 0.60
CA GLN A 107 -1.42 -4.01 0.26
C GLN A 107 -0.90 -3.56 -1.11
N GLN A 108 0.35 -3.88 -1.43
CA GLN A 108 0.93 -3.56 -2.73
C GLN A 108 0.20 -4.26 -3.90
N ILE A 109 -0.29 -5.50 -3.72
CA ILE A 109 -1.13 -6.19 -4.70
C ILE A 109 -2.47 -5.47 -4.89
N ASP A 110 -3.13 -5.05 -3.80
CA ASP A 110 -4.41 -4.35 -3.88
C ASP A 110 -4.27 -3.00 -4.61
N ILE A 111 -3.19 -2.27 -4.32
CA ILE A 111 -2.86 -1.02 -5.00
C ILE A 111 -2.57 -1.28 -6.48
N ALA A 112 -1.81 -2.33 -6.79
CA ALA A 112 -1.56 -2.73 -8.18
C ALA A 112 -2.86 -3.07 -8.92
N GLU A 113 -3.82 -3.74 -8.27
CA GLU A 113 -5.15 -3.99 -8.84
C GLU A 113 -5.86 -2.67 -9.17
N LYS A 114 -5.87 -1.72 -8.23
CA LYS A 114 -6.48 -0.40 -8.40
C LYS A 114 -5.86 0.38 -9.57
N LEU A 115 -4.54 0.36 -9.68
CA LEU A 115 -3.80 0.99 -10.77
C LEU A 115 -4.02 0.28 -12.11
N ALA A 116 -4.07 -1.05 -12.12
CA ALA A 116 -4.38 -1.84 -13.31
C ALA A 116 -5.79 -1.56 -13.85
N ARG A 117 -6.79 -1.38 -12.96
CA ARG A 117 -8.16 -0.98 -13.35
C ARG A 117 -8.21 0.35 -14.08
N ARG A 118 -7.25 1.25 -13.82
CA ARG A 118 -7.11 2.54 -14.50
C ARG A 118 -6.36 2.45 -15.84
N GLY A 119 -5.95 1.25 -16.25
CA GLY A 119 -5.30 0.99 -17.54
C GLY A 119 -3.79 0.83 -17.47
N ASP A 120 -3.16 0.89 -16.29
CA ASP A 120 -1.72 0.73 -16.19
C ASP A 120 -1.30 -0.76 -16.21
N ARG A 121 -0.96 -1.23 -17.42
CA ARG A 121 -0.60 -2.63 -17.70
C ARG A 121 0.59 -3.14 -16.87
N LYS A 122 1.51 -2.27 -16.45
CA LYS A 122 2.70 -2.71 -15.69
C LYS A 122 2.30 -3.33 -14.34
N HIS A 123 1.22 -2.85 -13.75
CA HIS A 123 0.69 -3.37 -12.49
C HIS A 123 0.01 -4.73 -12.66
N VAL A 124 -0.58 -5.02 -13.82
CA VAL A 124 -1.08 -6.36 -14.13
C VAL A 124 0.08 -7.35 -14.13
N ASN A 125 1.21 -7.02 -14.78
CA ASN A 125 2.39 -7.89 -14.81
C ASN A 125 2.98 -8.09 -13.43
N PHE A 126 3.00 -7.05 -12.58
CA PHE A 126 3.38 -7.20 -11.17
C PHE A 126 2.51 -8.25 -10.46
N ILE A 127 1.17 -8.20 -10.60
CA ILE A 127 0.27 -9.15 -9.95
C ILE A 127 0.46 -10.57 -10.53
N VAL A 128 0.68 -10.70 -11.83
CA VAL A 128 0.96 -11.99 -12.49
C VAL A 128 2.22 -12.65 -11.92
N ASN A 129 3.28 -11.87 -11.68
CA ASN A 129 4.49 -12.40 -11.05
C ASN A 129 4.21 -12.94 -9.64
N LYS A 130 3.24 -12.36 -8.91
CA LYS A 130 2.84 -12.82 -7.57
C LYS A 130 2.07 -14.15 -7.57
N LEU A 131 1.56 -14.62 -8.71
CA LEU A 131 1.04 -15.99 -8.82
C LEU A 131 2.11 -17.06 -8.59
N GLN A 132 3.39 -16.72 -8.80
CA GLN A 132 4.53 -17.62 -8.60
C GLN A 132 5.06 -17.63 -7.15
N SER A 133 4.46 -16.86 -6.24
CA SER A 133 4.89 -16.84 -4.84
C SER A 133 4.80 -18.23 -4.20
N SER A 134 5.79 -18.59 -3.38
CA SER A 134 5.70 -19.79 -2.53
C SER A 134 4.68 -19.61 -1.41
N ASP A 135 4.42 -18.37 -0.99
CA ASP A 135 3.37 -18.06 -0.03
C ASP A 135 1.98 -18.19 -0.67
N LYS A 136 1.22 -19.15 -0.17
CA LYS A 136 -0.16 -19.43 -0.57
C LYS A 136 -1.07 -18.21 -0.42
N LYS A 137 -0.92 -17.39 0.63
CA LYS A 137 -1.74 -16.20 0.85
C LYS A 137 -1.51 -15.16 -0.23
N ILE A 138 -0.24 -14.85 -0.53
CA ILE A 138 0.15 -13.91 -1.59
C ILE A 138 -0.31 -14.41 -2.96
N LYS A 139 -0.09 -15.70 -3.25
CA LYS A 139 -0.54 -16.35 -4.48
C LYS A 139 -2.06 -16.25 -4.67
N TYR A 140 -2.83 -16.53 -3.64
CA TYR A 140 -4.30 -16.45 -3.69
C TYR A 140 -4.79 -15.02 -3.83
N ARG A 141 -4.19 -14.06 -3.11
CA ARG A 141 -4.54 -12.64 -3.26
C ARG A 141 -4.29 -12.14 -4.68
N ALA A 142 -3.15 -12.51 -5.27
CA ALA A 142 -2.83 -12.19 -6.66
C ALA A 142 -3.87 -12.78 -7.65
N ALA A 143 -4.26 -14.04 -7.44
CA ALA A 143 -5.30 -14.69 -8.25
C ALA A 143 -6.67 -14.02 -8.10
N VAL A 144 -7.04 -13.62 -6.88
CA VAL A 144 -8.27 -12.86 -6.62
C VAL A 144 -8.25 -11.53 -7.38
N SER A 145 -7.16 -10.77 -7.28
CA SER A 145 -7.01 -9.48 -7.99
C SER A 145 -7.04 -9.64 -9.51
N LEU A 146 -6.39 -10.65 -10.07
CA LEU A 146 -6.47 -10.93 -11.51
C LEU A 146 -7.86 -11.41 -11.94
N GLY A 147 -8.53 -12.24 -11.14
CA GLY A 147 -9.91 -12.65 -11.43
C GLY A 147 -10.89 -11.48 -11.44
N LYS A 148 -10.70 -10.55 -10.50
CA LYS A 148 -11.39 -9.26 -10.43
C LYS A 148 -11.12 -8.32 -11.62
N LEU A 149 -9.96 -8.46 -12.25
CA LEU A 149 -9.57 -7.81 -13.50
C LEU A 149 -10.02 -8.61 -14.74
N ARG A 150 -10.67 -9.77 -14.54
CA ARG A 150 -11.08 -10.73 -15.59
C ARG A 150 -9.91 -11.27 -16.41
N ASP A 151 -8.74 -11.37 -15.81
CA ASP A 151 -7.54 -11.92 -16.43
C ASP A 151 -7.54 -13.45 -16.34
N GLN A 152 -7.47 -14.12 -17.49
CA GLN A 152 -7.52 -15.59 -17.58
C GLN A 152 -6.35 -16.28 -16.88
N ARG A 153 -5.22 -15.59 -16.68
CA ARG A 153 -4.05 -16.13 -15.97
C ARG A 153 -4.35 -16.46 -14.51
N ALA A 154 -5.44 -15.91 -13.94
CA ALA A 154 -5.90 -16.26 -12.60
C ALA A 154 -6.48 -17.68 -12.49
N LEU A 155 -7.01 -18.25 -13.58
CA LEU A 155 -7.85 -19.46 -13.55
C LEU A 155 -7.18 -20.68 -12.89
N PRO A 156 -5.90 -21.01 -13.15
CA PRO A 156 -5.27 -22.17 -12.53
C PRO A 156 -5.26 -22.07 -11.00
N VAL A 157 -4.89 -20.89 -10.48
CA VAL A 157 -4.81 -20.66 -9.03
C VAL A 157 -6.19 -20.52 -8.41
N LEU A 158 -7.15 -19.87 -9.09
CA LEU A 158 -8.52 -19.80 -8.61
C LEU A 158 -9.17 -21.20 -8.53
N LYS A 159 -8.92 -22.09 -9.50
CA LYS A 159 -9.42 -23.48 -9.45
C LYS A 159 -8.81 -24.28 -8.30
N GLN A 160 -7.53 -24.03 -7.98
CA GLN A 160 -6.90 -24.60 -6.78
C GLN A 160 -7.51 -24.02 -5.50
N MET A 161 -7.76 -22.71 -5.45
CA MET A 161 -8.40 -22.03 -4.33
C MET A 161 -9.84 -22.49 -4.12
N GLU A 162 -10.57 -22.81 -5.18
CA GLU A 162 -11.92 -23.38 -5.11
C GLU A 162 -11.95 -24.74 -4.41
N LYS A 163 -11.00 -25.62 -4.76
CA LYS A 163 -10.92 -26.99 -4.23
C LYS A 163 -10.30 -27.08 -2.84
N ASN A 164 -9.25 -26.30 -2.60
CA ASN A 164 -8.37 -26.44 -1.44
C ASN A 164 -8.42 -25.25 -0.48
N GLY A 165 -9.29 -24.28 -0.75
CA GLY A 165 -9.60 -23.18 0.16
C GLY A 165 -10.57 -23.60 1.24
N ASP A 166 -10.72 -22.77 2.27
CA ASP A 166 -11.89 -22.88 3.14
C ASP A 166 -13.18 -22.57 2.35
N LYS A 167 -14.34 -22.80 2.98
CA LYS A 167 -15.65 -22.63 2.34
C LYS A 167 -15.84 -21.21 1.76
N ASP A 168 -15.31 -20.19 2.42
CA ASP A 168 -15.45 -18.80 2.03
C ASP A 168 -14.57 -18.49 0.82
N MET A 169 -13.29 -18.87 0.88
CA MET A 169 -12.34 -18.75 -0.23
C MET A 169 -12.80 -19.53 -1.45
N GLY A 170 -13.35 -20.73 -1.26
CA GLY A 170 -13.87 -21.55 -2.34
C GLY A 170 -15.05 -20.89 -3.05
N SER A 171 -15.95 -20.28 -2.28
CA SER A 171 -17.10 -19.52 -2.81
C SER A 171 -16.66 -18.29 -3.60
N VAL A 172 -15.66 -17.55 -3.08
CA VAL A 172 -15.05 -16.42 -3.78
C VAL A 172 -14.40 -16.88 -5.09
N ALA A 173 -13.61 -17.95 -5.04
CA ALA A 173 -12.93 -18.52 -6.20
C ALA A 173 -13.93 -18.85 -7.32
N LYS A 174 -14.99 -19.60 -6.99
CA LYS A 174 -16.05 -20.00 -7.91
C LYS A 174 -16.72 -18.79 -8.56
N SER A 175 -16.98 -17.74 -7.79
CA SER A 175 -17.55 -16.50 -8.33
C SER A 175 -16.62 -15.82 -9.34
N LEU A 176 -15.34 -15.72 -9.00
CA LEU A 176 -14.33 -15.10 -9.87
C LEU A 176 -14.05 -15.93 -11.13
N ILE A 177 -14.00 -17.25 -11.04
CA ILE A 177 -13.85 -18.16 -12.19
C ILE A 177 -14.98 -17.90 -13.19
N ARG A 178 -16.24 -17.89 -12.72
CA ARG A 178 -17.39 -17.56 -13.59
C ARG A 178 -17.26 -16.19 -14.23
N ASN A 179 -16.77 -15.19 -13.50
CA ASN A 179 -16.60 -13.83 -14.03
C ASN A 179 -15.50 -13.73 -15.09
N VAL A 180 -14.42 -14.50 -14.94
CA VAL A 180 -13.32 -14.60 -15.91
C VAL A 180 -13.77 -15.40 -17.15
N GLU A 181 -14.53 -16.49 -16.96
CA GLU A 181 -14.99 -17.38 -18.04
C GLU A 181 -16.20 -16.84 -18.82
N LYS A 182 -16.94 -15.85 -18.28
CA LYS A 182 -17.97 -15.13 -19.03
C LYS A 182 -17.36 -14.56 -20.32
N LYS A 183 -17.81 -15.09 -21.48
CA LYS A 183 -17.32 -14.81 -22.85
C LYS A 183 -16.95 -13.33 -23.04
N PRO A 184 -15.84 -13.02 -23.77
CA PRO A 184 -15.65 -11.67 -24.30
C PRO A 184 -16.93 -11.32 -25.07
N ILE A 185 -17.47 -10.12 -24.87
CA ILE A 185 -18.61 -9.65 -25.65
C ILE A 185 -18.20 -9.83 -27.10
N LYS A 186 -18.85 -10.76 -27.84
CA LYS A 186 -18.78 -10.79 -29.29
C LYS A 186 -19.43 -9.49 -29.72
N VAL A 187 -18.65 -8.43 -29.87
CA VAL A 187 -19.07 -7.29 -30.67
C VAL A 187 -19.17 -7.86 -32.06
N THR A 188 -20.37 -8.31 -32.45
CA THR A 188 -20.66 -8.44 -33.87
C THR A 188 -20.44 -7.05 -34.43
N PRO A 189 -19.52 -6.87 -35.39
CA PRO A 189 -19.52 -5.63 -36.14
C PRO A 189 -20.91 -5.55 -36.75
N ARG A 190 -21.71 -4.55 -36.37
CA ARG A 190 -22.86 -4.16 -37.17
C ARG A 190 -22.31 -3.50 -38.43
N PHE A 191 -21.64 -4.30 -39.26
CA PHE A 191 -21.33 -3.92 -40.63
C PHE A 191 -22.65 -4.03 -41.40
N ARG A 192 -23.54 -3.06 -41.18
CA ARG A 192 -24.39 -2.65 -42.29
C ARG A 192 -23.44 -1.87 -43.18
N ALA A 193 -23.00 -2.51 -44.26
CA ALA A 193 -22.49 -1.78 -45.41
C ALA A 193 -23.48 -0.63 -45.68
N ARG A 194 -23.03 0.62 -45.52
CA ARG A 194 -23.76 1.73 -46.11
C ARG A 194 -23.64 1.54 -47.62
N PRO A 195 -24.74 1.52 -48.39
CA PRO A 195 -24.63 1.52 -49.84
C PRO A 195 -23.95 2.82 -50.29
N ASP A 196 -23.29 2.70 -51.43
CA ASP A 196 -22.22 3.52 -51.95
C ASP A 196 -22.36 5.04 -51.93
N LYS A 197 -21.16 5.64 -51.91
CA LYS A 197 -20.81 7.04 -52.13
C LYS A 197 -21.73 7.74 -53.15
N LYS A 198 -22.54 8.69 -52.69
CA LYS A 198 -22.91 9.86 -53.52
C LYS A 198 -21.84 10.94 -53.34
N LYS A 199 -21.35 11.42 -54.50
CA LYS A 199 -20.25 12.37 -54.72
C LYS A 199 -20.29 13.56 -53.76
N ILE A 200 -19.13 13.90 -53.18
CA ILE A 200 -18.88 15.18 -52.51
C ILE A 200 -18.48 16.17 -53.62
N PRO A 201 -19.14 17.32 -53.78
CA PRO A 201 -18.72 18.36 -54.73
C PRO A 201 -17.39 19.02 -54.30
N ASP A 202 -16.56 19.36 -55.30
CA ASP A 202 -15.15 19.75 -55.19
C ASP A 202 -14.85 21.14 -54.56
N ASP A 203 -15.80 21.81 -53.91
CA ASP A 203 -15.65 23.22 -53.54
C ASP A 203 -15.48 23.47 -52.04
N PHE A 204 -14.43 22.92 -51.42
CA PHE A 204 -13.94 23.43 -50.13
C PHE A 204 -12.41 23.32 -49.97
N GLN A 205 -11.66 23.51 -51.06
CA GLN A 205 -10.22 23.82 -50.97
C GLN A 205 -9.96 25.32 -50.84
N SER A 206 -10.44 25.96 -49.78
CA SER A 206 -9.82 27.22 -49.33
C SER A 206 -10.25 27.59 -47.91
N LYS A 207 -9.43 27.24 -46.92
CA LYS A 207 -9.18 28.00 -45.67
C LYS A 207 -8.24 27.20 -44.75
N ARG A 208 -6.98 27.04 -45.16
CA ARG A 208 -5.90 26.89 -44.17
C ARG A 208 -5.65 28.28 -43.59
N ARG A 209 -6.22 28.55 -42.40
CA ARG A 209 -5.76 29.63 -41.54
C ARG A 209 -5.10 29.01 -40.31
N THR A 210 -3.80 29.21 -40.25
CA THR A 210 -2.93 29.09 -39.09
C THR A 210 -3.54 29.72 -37.85
N VAL A 211 -3.65 28.98 -36.75
CA VAL A 211 -3.80 29.57 -35.41
C VAL A 211 -2.80 28.92 -34.46
N ARG A 212 -2.01 29.80 -33.85
CA ARG A 212 -0.90 29.61 -32.92
C ARG A 212 -1.31 28.87 -31.65
N GLN A 213 -0.39 28.09 -31.10
CA GLN A 213 -0.41 27.71 -29.68
C GLN A 213 -0.19 28.96 -28.80
N PRO A 214 -0.97 29.16 -27.72
CA PRO A 214 -0.59 30.07 -26.65
C PRO A 214 0.18 29.32 -25.56
N GLY A 215 1.24 29.97 -25.08
CA GLY A 215 2.21 29.44 -24.13
C GLY A 215 1.77 29.45 -22.66
N ARG A 216 2.71 28.98 -21.84
CA ARG A 216 2.69 28.89 -20.38
C ARG A 216 2.45 30.24 -19.69
N ARG A 217 1.64 30.22 -18.62
CA ARG A 217 1.67 31.11 -17.43
C ARG A 217 1.20 30.27 -16.22
N SER A 218 2.06 29.93 -15.26
CA SER A 218 2.48 30.68 -14.06
C SER A 218 1.34 31.01 -13.07
N SER A 219 1.41 30.34 -11.91
CA SER A 219 0.88 30.71 -10.58
C SER A 219 -0.59 31.13 -10.47
N GLU A 220 -1.43 30.21 -10.01
CA GLU A 220 -2.76 30.55 -9.49
C GLU A 220 -2.98 29.86 -8.13
N LYS A 221 -3.44 30.67 -7.18
CA LYS A 221 -3.51 30.40 -5.73
C LYS A 221 -4.53 29.29 -5.43
N MET A 222 -4.16 28.38 -4.53
CA MET A 222 -5.05 27.35 -3.97
C MET A 222 -6.18 27.98 -3.14
N PRO A 223 -7.46 27.61 -3.34
CA PRO A 223 -8.56 28.06 -2.49
C PRO A 223 -8.65 27.21 -1.21
N ASP A 224 -8.94 27.91 -0.11
CA ASP A 224 -9.20 27.41 1.24
C ASP A 224 -10.52 26.62 1.28
N TYR A 225 -10.48 25.36 1.72
CA TYR A 225 -11.68 24.52 1.88
C TYR A 225 -11.82 24.00 3.30
N ARG A 226 -12.63 24.73 4.07
CA ARG A 226 -13.17 24.36 5.38
C ARG A 226 -14.47 23.56 5.21
N LYS A 227 -14.53 22.41 5.90
CA LYS A 227 -15.73 21.63 6.33
C LYS A 227 -16.67 21.04 5.27
N GLN A 228 -16.79 19.70 5.24
CA GLN A 228 -17.97 18.99 5.74
C GLN A 228 -17.82 17.45 5.70
N THR A 229 -18.37 16.84 6.74
CA THR A 229 -18.43 15.41 7.07
C THR A 229 -19.45 14.65 6.24
N SER A 230 -19.23 13.36 5.97
CA SER A 230 -20.23 12.29 6.16
C SER A 230 -19.64 10.91 5.89
N GLY A 231 -20.19 9.91 6.58
CA GLY A 231 -19.50 8.69 6.95
C GLY A 231 -19.46 7.56 5.92
N ARG A 232 -18.50 6.66 6.13
CA ARG A 232 -18.69 5.22 5.95
C ARG A 232 -17.72 4.47 6.83
N ARG A 233 -18.28 3.71 7.79
CA ARG A 233 -17.57 2.72 8.60
C ARG A 233 -17.07 1.61 7.68
N THR A 234 -15.76 1.44 7.57
CA THR A 234 -15.15 0.20 7.08
C THR A 234 -14.30 -0.34 8.21
N ALA A 235 -14.52 -1.62 8.53
CA ALA A 235 -13.96 -2.33 9.66
C ALA A 235 -12.43 -2.24 9.70
N SER A 236 -11.91 -1.83 10.86
CA SER A 236 -10.49 -1.89 11.20
C SER A 236 -10.02 -3.35 11.31
N PRO A 237 -8.79 -3.70 10.92
CA PRO A 237 -8.20 -4.99 11.26
C PRO A 237 -8.14 -5.14 12.78
N LYS A 238 -8.59 -6.30 13.29
CA LYS A 238 -8.59 -6.61 14.72
C LYS A 238 -7.17 -6.48 15.30
N ILE A 239 -7.11 -5.83 16.46
CA ILE A 239 -5.91 -5.60 17.26
C ILE A 239 -5.40 -6.95 17.78
N GLY A 240 -4.39 -7.51 17.13
CA GLY A 240 -3.55 -8.56 17.71
C GLY A 240 -2.32 -7.92 18.33
N ARG A 241 -2.17 -8.02 19.65
CA ARG A 241 -0.88 -7.76 20.31
C ARG A 241 0.13 -8.80 19.82
N PRO A 242 1.36 -8.45 19.42
CA PRO A 242 2.42 -9.44 19.38
C PRO A 242 2.76 -9.80 20.83
N SER A 243 2.25 -10.94 21.29
CA SER A 243 2.87 -11.64 22.42
C SER A 243 4.20 -12.22 21.91
N ARG A 244 5.32 -11.74 22.45
CA ARG A 244 6.59 -12.46 22.37
C ARG A 244 7.12 -12.62 23.79
N GLY A 245 6.82 -13.80 24.35
CA GLY A 245 7.50 -14.32 25.51
C GLY A 245 8.99 -14.50 25.21
N SER A 246 9.79 -14.06 26.17
CA SER A 246 11.22 -14.29 26.27
C SER A 246 11.52 -15.79 26.24
N GLY A 247 12.34 -16.22 25.27
CA GLY A 247 13.01 -17.50 25.37
C GLY A 247 14.16 -17.40 26.38
N THR A 248 14.01 -18.05 27.53
CA THR A 248 15.14 -18.52 28.32
C THR A 248 15.27 -20.02 28.09
N LYS A 249 16.17 -20.42 27.19
CA LYS A 249 16.73 -21.77 27.22
C LYS A 249 17.74 -21.79 28.37
N SER A 250 17.46 -22.60 29.38
CA SER A 250 18.39 -22.98 30.43
C SER A 250 18.42 -24.50 30.47
N ARG A 251 19.59 -25.03 30.09
CA ARG A 251 20.11 -26.41 30.25
C ARG A 251 19.32 -27.55 29.63
#